data_AF-A0A931UT83-F1
#
_entry.id   AF-A0A931UT83-F1
#
_cell.length_a   1.000
_cell.length_b   1.000
_cell.length_c   1.000
_cell.angle_alpha   90.00
_cell.angle_beta   90.00
_cell.angle_gamma   90.00
#
_symmetry.space_group_name_H-M   'P 1'
#
loop_
_entity.id
_entity.type
_entity.pdbx_description
1 polymer ?
#
loop_
_entity_poly.entity_id
_entity_poly.type
_entity_poly.pdbx_seq_one_letter_code
_entity_poly.pdbx_strand_id
1 'polypeptide(L)' 'MSNARLADFATRVHEDFADELSFARVWGHGKHDGQRIHRDHPLADGDVIELHL' A
#
# COMPACT_ATOMS: atom_id res chain seq x y z
N MET A 1 17.87 1.96 5.41
CA MET A 1 16.80 2.06 4.40
C MET A 1 15.53 1.56 5.05
N SER A 2 14.56 2.41 5.35
CA SER A 2 13.27 1.98 5.90
C SER A 2 12.49 1.29 4.78
N ASN A 3 12.38 -0.03 4.83
CA ASN A 3 11.48 -0.77 3.95
C ASN A 3 10.07 -0.58 4.51
N ALA A 4 9.28 0.35 3.96
CA ALA A 4 7.89 0.54 4.34
C ALA A 4 7.02 -0.43 3.52
N ARG A 5 6.26 -1.31 4.17
CA ARG A 5 5.30 -2.19 3.50
C ARG A 5 3.90 -1.58 3.49
N LEU A 6 3.03 -2.11 2.64
CA LEU A 6 1.63 -1.71 2.59
C LEU A 6 0.94 -1.85 3.96
N ALA A 7 1.21 -2.91 4.72
CA ALA A 7 0.68 -3.09 6.07
C ALA A 7 1.10 -1.94 7.02
N ASP A 8 2.39 -1.58 7.02
CA ASP A 8 2.91 -0.49 7.86
C ASP A 8 2.28 0.86 7.49
N PHE A 9 2.01 1.07 6.20
CA PHE A 9 1.30 2.25 5.71
C PHE A 9 -0.16 2.24 6.16
N ALA A 10 -0.87 1.12 6.00
CA ALA A 10 -2.27 0.98 6.39
C ALA A 10 -2.48 1.30 7.88
N THR A 11 -1.66 0.74 8.77
CA THR A 11 -1.72 1.01 10.21
C THR A 11 -1.49 2.49 10.56
N ARG A 12 -0.65 3.20 9.79
CA ARG A 12 -0.42 4.65 10.00
C ARG A 12 -1.59 5.51 9.56
N VAL A 13 -2.42 5.03 8.64
CA VAL A 13 -3.66 5.69 8.24
C VAL A 13 -4.74 5.46 9.30
N HIS A 14 -4.96 4.21 9.70
CA HIS A 14 -5.85 3.82 10.80
C HIS A 14 -5.58 2.36 11.21
N GLU A 15 -5.87 2.00 12.46
CA GLU A 15 -5.68 0.63 12.97
C GLU A 15 -6.55 -0.40 12.24
N ASP A 16 -7.83 -0.12 12.01
CA ASP A 16 -8.76 -1.01 11.29
C ASP A 16 -8.31 -1.34 9.86
N PHE A 17 -7.61 -0.42 9.17
CA PHE A 17 -7.08 -0.71 7.84
C PHE A 17 -6.03 -1.82 7.88
N ALA A 18 -5.30 -2.04 8.98
CA ALA A 18 -4.34 -3.13 9.03
C ALA A 18 -5.01 -4.51 9.08
N ASP A 19 -6.15 -4.59 9.77
CA ASP A 19 -6.88 -5.82 10.03
C ASP A 19 -7.86 -6.17 8.92
N GLU A 20 -8.50 -5.17 8.31
CA GLU A 20 -9.56 -5.34 7.32
C GLU A 20 -9.07 -5.22 5.85
N LEU A 21 -7.81 -4.88 5.58
CA LEU A 21 -7.33 -4.66 4.20
C LEU A 21 -7.39 -5.91 3.33
N SER A 22 -8.29 -5.91 2.36
CA SER A 22 -8.34 -6.89 1.29
C SER A 22 -7.17 -6.73 0.30
N PHE A 23 -6.96 -5.51 -0.21
CA PHE A 23 -5.86 -5.18 -1.13
C PHE A 23 -5.68 -3.67 -1.28
N ALA A 24 -4.64 -3.24 -1.99
CA ALA A 24 -4.52 -1.86 -2.44
C ALA A 24 -4.21 -1.78 -3.93
N ARG A 25 -4.45 -0.61 -4.53
CA ARG A 25 -3.90 -0.25 -5.84
C ARG A 25 -2.79 0.76 -5.66
N VAL A 26 -1.74 0.63 -6.47
CA VAL A 26 -0.59 1.53 -6.43
C VAL A 26 -0.27 2.12 -7.80
N TRP A 27 0.02 3.42 -7.82
CA TRP A 27 0.53 4.16 -8.97
C TRP A 27 1.87 4.79 -8.62
N GLY A 28 2.71 4.99 -9.64
CA GLY A 28 4.05 5.54 -9.48
C GLY A 28 4.93 5.25 -10.69
N HIS A 29 6.20 5.63 -10.63
CA HIS A 29 7.13 5.43 -11.72
C HIS A 29 7.27 3.93 -12.06
N GLY A 30 6.95 3.54 -13.30
CA GLY A 30 7.01 2.15 -13.76
C GLY A 30 5.84 1.26 -13.33
N LYS A 31 4.81 1.79 -12.65
CA LYS A 31 3.60 1.06 -12.29
C LYS A 31 2.45 1.50 -13.19
N HIS A 32 2.07 0.65 -14.14
CA HIS A 32 1.04 0.95 -15.13
C HIS A 32 -0.36 0.59 -14.59
N ASP A 33 -1.34 1.50 -14.74
CA ASP A 33 -2.78 1.32 -14.50
C ASP A 33 -3.22 0.77 -13.12
N GLY A 34 -2.57 1.20 -12.05
CA GLY A 34 -3.03 0.91 -10.68
C GLY A 34 -2.90 -0.56 -10.35
N GLN A 35 -1.66 -1.04 -10.22
CA GLN A 35 -1.32 -2.42 -9.91
C GLN A 35 -1.94 -2.83 -8.57
N ARG A 36 -2.65 -3.95 -8.55
CA ARG A 36 -3.15 -4.55 -7.31
C ARG A 36 -1.99 -5.15 -6.51
N ILE A 37 -1.89 -4.77 -5.23
CA ILE A 37 -0.85 -5.22 -4.30
C ILE A 37 -1.47 -5.71 -2.99
N HIS A 38 -0.71 -6.52 -2.25
CA HIS A 38 -1.09 -7.08 -0.95
C HIS A 38 -0.19 -6.56 0.18
N ARG A 39 -0.55 -6.89 1.42
CA ARG A 39 0.03 -6.37 2.68
C ARG A 39 1.57 -6.33 2.75
N ASP A 40 2.25 -7.29 2.12
CA ASP A 40 3.71 -7.42 2.17
C ASP A 40 4.44 -6.66 1.06
N HIS A 41 3.70 -6.01 0.16
CA HIS A 41 4.28 -5.29 -0.96
C HIS A 41 5.11 -4.09 -0.45
N PRO A 42 6.38 -3.94 -0.89
CA PRO A 42 7.21 -2.82 -0.51
C PRO A 42 6.77 -1.55 -1.24
N LEU A 43 6.71 -0.45 -0.49
CA LEU A 43 6.41 0.87 -1.00
C LEU A 43 7.70 1.65 -1.27
N ALA A 44 7.64 2.51 -2.28
CA ALA A 44 8.69 3.45 -2.63
C ALA A 44 8.21 4.90 -2.44
N ASP A 45 9.16 5.81 -2.28
CA ASP A 45 8.84 7.24 -2.25
C ASP A 45 8.15 7.67 -3.56
N GLY A 46 7.13 8.51 -3.43
CA GLY A 46 6.28 8.93 -4.55
C GLY A 46 5.21 7.93 -4.99
N ASP A 47 5.06 6.78 -4.32
CA ASP A 47 3.92 5.89 -4.55
C ASP A 47 2.60 6.54 -4.10
N VAL A 48 1.57 6.45 -4.95
CA VAL A 48 0.19 6.79 -4.59
C VAL A 48 -0.56 5.50 -4.31
N ILE A 49 -1.23 5.44 -3.15
CA ILE A 49 -1.90 4.23 -2.65
C ILE A 49 -3.41 4.47 -2.50
N GLU A 50 -4.20 3.56 -3.05
CA GLU A 50 -5.65 3.45 -2.81
C GLU A 50 -5.92 2.16 -2.02
N LEU A 51 -6.49 2.28 -0.82
CA LEU A 51 -6.79 1.14 0.05
C LEU A 51 -8.19 0.60 -0.23
N HIS A 52 -8.33 -0.72 -0.25
CA HIS A 52 -9.63 -1.41 -0.29
C HIS A 52 -9.75 -2.36 0.91
N LEU A 53 -10.76 -2.09 1.74
CA LEU A 53 -11.24 -2.97 2.80
C LEU A 53 -12.03 -4.14 2.19
#